data_AF-A0A7V4QSG5-F1
#
_entry.id   AF-A0A7V4QSG5-F1
#
_cell.length_a   1.000
_cell.length_b   1.000
_cell.length_c   1.000
_cell.angle_alpha   90.00
_cell.angle_beta   90.00
_cell.angle_gamma   90.00
#
_symmetry.space_group_name_H-M   'P 1'
#
loop_
_entity.id
_entity.type
_entity.pdbx_description
1 polymer ?
#
loop_
_entity_poly.entity_id
_entity_poly.type
_entity_poly.pdbx_seq_one_letter_code
_entity_poly.pdbx_strand_id
1 'polypeptide(L)'
;MNIITKKKHQKGILYELKVETKNVKILFLFHAIERINKWKITEEMIIEILIFPDEVLTGHNNRFIAHKVYGEHIVRAVYEYENEIPVLITVYFPYKNKYFKGGGVYEDKILARS
;
A
#
# COMPACT_ATOMS: atom_id res chain seq x y z
N MET A 1 15.08 -1.24 2.17
CA MET A 1 14.12 -0.12 2.14
C MET A 1 14.12 0.53 3.51
N ASN A 2 14.19 1.86 3.59
CA ASN A 2 14.22 2.60 4.85
C ASN A 2 13.20 3.74 4.83
N ILE A 3 12.50 3.95 5.95
CA ILE A 3 11.71 5.16 6.17
C ILE A 3 12.69 6.27 6.55
N ILE A 4 12.74 7.33 5.75
CA ILE A 4 13.65 8.47 5.98
C ILE A 4 12.96 9.51 6.85
N THR A 5 11.72 9.87 6.52
CA THR A 5 10.93 10.81 7.33
C THR A 5 9.46 10.40 7.40
N LYS A 6 8.83 10.84 8.49
CA LYS A 6 7.38 10.75 8.74
C LYS A 6 6.88 12.14 9.07
N LYS A 7 6.02 12.71 8.22
CA LYS A 7 5.50 14.09 8.38
C LYS A 7 3.99 14.06 8.49
N LYS A 8 3.44 14.80 9.46
CA LYS A 8 1.99 14.97 9.57
C LYS A 8 1.48 15.76 8.37
N HIS A 9 0.40 15.27 7.76
CA HIS A 9 -0.33 15.91 6.67
C HIS A 9 -1.77 16.18 7.12
N GLN A 10 -2.48 17.11 6.47
CA GLN A 10 -3.85 17.46 6.84
C GLN A 10 -4.79 16.24 6.83
N LYS A 11 -4.59 15.32 5.86
CA LYS A 11 -5.41 14.12 5.68
C LYS A 11 -4.86 12.86 6.36
N GLY A 12 -3.64 12.89 6.89
CA GLY A 12 -2.95 11.68 7.30
C GLY A 12 -1.46 11.86 7.62
N ILE A 13 -0.64 10.87 7.29
CA ILE A 13 0.80 10.89 7.50
C ILE A 13 1.53 10.60 6.19
N LEU A 14 2.44 11.51 5.81
CA LEU A 14 3.29 11.38 4.64
C LEU A 14 4.60 10.69 5.02
N TYR A 15 4.90 9.59 4.35
CA TYR A 15 6.16 8.86 4.46
C TYR A 15 7.07 9.21 3.30
N GLU A 16 8.32 9.50 3.60
CA GLU A 16 9.39 9.58 2.62
C GLU A 16 10.30 8.36 2.81
N LEU A 17 10.43 7.57 1.76
CA LEU A 17 11.10 6.27 1.75
C LEU A 17 12.31 6.31 0.84
N LYS A 18 13.38 5.60 1.24
CA LYS A 18 14.48 5.24 0.36
C LYS A 18 14.37 3.77 0.00
N VAL A 19 14.17 3.49 -1.29
CA VAL A 19 14.16 2.14 -1.84
C VAL A 19 15.29 2.06 -2.84
N GLU A 20 16.37 1.37 -2.48
CA GLU A 20 17.60 1.32 -3.27
C GLU A 20 18.09 2.74 -3.64
N THR A 21 18.11 3.09 -4.93
CA THR A 21 18.50 4.40 -5.43
C THR A 21 17.33 5.40 -5.49
N LYS A 22 16.08 4.94 -5.39
CA LYS A 22 14.87 5.76 -5.55
C LYS A 22 14.34 6.35 -4.24
N ASN A 23 13.77 7.54 -4.35
CA ASN A 23 13.06 8.20 -3.25
C ASN A 23 11.57 8.15 -3.55
N VAL A 24 10.78 7.58 -2.64
CA VAL A 24 9.34 7.41 -2.83
C VAL A 24 8.61 8.15 -1.74
N LYS A 25 7.52 8.83 -2.09
CA LYS A 25 6.60 9.42 -1.12
C LYS A 25 5.32 8.63 -1.11
N ILE A 26 4.75 8.34 0.05
CA ILE A 26 3.45 7.69 0.17
C ILE A 26 2.66 8.37 1.30
N LEU A 27 1.43 8.78 1.01
CA LEU A 27 0.54 9.36 2.01
C LEU A 27 -0.41 8.29 2.55
N PHE A 28 -0.39 8.04 3.86
CA PHE A 28 -1.39 7.19 4.50
C PHE A 28 -2.48 8.07 5.08
N LEU A 29 -3.73 7.90 4.63
CA LEU A 29 -4.86 8.61 5.22
C LEU A 29 -5.10 8.15 6.67
N PHE A 30 -5.63 9.03 7.52
CA PHE A 30 -5.98 8.66 8.90
C PHE A 30 -6.89 7.45 8.97
N HIS A 31 -7.88 7.37 8.07
CA HIS A 31 -8.74 6.20 7.96
C HIS A 31 -7.95 4.90 7.71
N ALA A 32 -6.95 4.92 6.82
CA ALA A 32 -6.11 3.74 6.59
C ALA A 32 -5.31 3.36 7.84
N ILE A 33 -4.75 4.34 8.54
CA ILE A 33 -3.98 4.12 9.79
C ILE A 33 -4.85 3.48 10.87
N GLU A 34 -6.10 3.93 11.04
CA GLU A 34 -7.05 3.29 11.96
C GLU A 34 -7.30 1.83 11.62
N ARG A 35 -7.42 1.49 10.32
CA ARG A 35 -7.61 0.12 9.86
C ARG A 35 -6.37 -0.73 10.10
N ILE A 36 -5.18 -0.20 9.83
CA ILE A 36 -3.89 -0.84 10.10
C ILE A 36 -3.80 -1.22 11.59
N ASN A 37 -4.09 -0.26 12.48
CA ASN A 37 -4.11 -0.48 13.92
C ASN A 37 -5.15 -1.52 14.35
N LYS A 38 -6.36 -1.47 13.78
CA LYS A 38 -7.43 -2.44 14.07
C LYS A 38 -7.01 -3.87 13.75
N TRP A 39 -6.29 -4.07 12.65
CA TRP A 39 -5.79 -5.38 12.25
C TRP A 39 -4.44 -5.75 12.89
N LYS A 40 -3.88 -4.88 13.74
CA LYS A 40 -2.56 -5.04 14.36
C LYS A 40 -1.44 -5.30 13.33
N ILE A 41 -1.56 -4.65 12.17
CA ILE A 41 -0.54 -4.68 11.11
C ILE A 41 0.41 -3.50 11.36
N THR A 42 1.70 -3.65 11.07
CA THR A 42 2.64 -2.54 11.20
C THR A 42 2.67 -1.66 9.95
N GLU A 43 3.10 -0.41 10.09
CA GLU A 43 3.21 0.51 8.95
C GLU A 43 4.25 0.00 7.95
N GLU A 44 5.35 -0.59 8.42
CA GLU A 44 6.41 -1.18 7.60
C GLU A 44 5.89 -2.31 6.72
N MET A 45 5.02 -3.18 7.26
CA MET A 45 4.37 -4.22 6.47
C MET A 45 3.54 -3.62 5.34
N ILE A 46 2.76 -2.56 5.60
CA ILE A 46 1.96 -1.91 4.57
C ILE A 46 2.82 -1.24 3.51
N ILE A 47 3.89 -0.56 3.92
CA ILE A 47 4.85 0.02 2.99
C ILE A 47 5.47 -1.08 2.12
N GLU A 48 5.89 -2.19 2.72
CA GLU A 48 6.44 -3.34 1.99
C GLU A 48 5.43 -3.89 0.98
N ILE A 49 4.15 -4.00 1.34
CA ILE A 49 3.09 -4.46 0.43
C ILE A 49 2.89 -3.50 -0.74
N LEU A 50 2.93 -2.20 -0.50
CA LEU A 50 2.78 -1.19 -1.56
C LEU A 50 3.97 -1.18 -2.52
N ILE A 51 5.18 -1.39 -2.01
CA ILE A 51 6.42 -1.36 -2.80
C ILE A 51 6.72 -2.71 -3.48
N PHE A 52 6.50 -3.82 -2.76
CA PHE A 52 6.78 -5.20 -3.19
C PHE A 52 5.55 -6.11 -2.99
N PRO A 53 4.46 -5.88 -3.74
CA PRO A 53 3.27 -6.73 -3.71
C PRO A 53 3.48 -8.07 -4.43
N ASP A 54 2.66 -9.05 -4.06
CA ASP A 54 2.54 -10.31 -4.82
C ASP A 54 1.68 -10.13 -6.07
N GLU A 55 0.71 -9.23 -6.02
CA GLU A 55 -0.06 -8.76 -7.18
C GLU A 55 -0.60 -7.35 -6.93
N VAL A 56 -0.83 -6.62 -8.01
CA VAL A 56 -1.55 -5.35 -8.03
C VAL A 56 -2.68 -5.44 -9.04
N LEU A 57 -3.90 -5.20 -8.57
CA LEU A 57 -5.11 -5.23 -9.40
C LEU A 57 -5.69 -3.82 -9.57
N THR A 58 -6.33 -3.58 -10.70
CA THR A 58 -7.16 -2.40 -10.91
C THR A 58 -8.48 -2.55 -10.15
N GLY A 59 -8.80 -1.56 -9.31
CA GLY A 59 -10.06 -1.42 -8.59
C GLY A 59 -11.01 -0.45 -9.30
N HIS A 60 -12.10 -0.08 -8.61
CA HIS A 60 -13.04 0.93 -9.10
C HIS A 60 -12.48 2.35 -8.93
N ASN A 61 -12.90 3.29 -9.79
CA ASN A 61 -12.57 4.72 -9.71
C ASN A 61 -11.07 5.02 -9.72
N ASN A 62 -10.31 4.43 -10.66
CA ASN A 62 -8.86 4.64 -10.83
C ASN A 62 -8.01 4.27 -9.60
N ARG A 63 -8.51 3.35 -8.77
CA ARG A 63 -7.79 2.81 -7.62
C ARG A 63 -7.01 1.58 -8.01
N PHE A 64 -5.91 1.36 -7.32
CA PHE A 64 -5.12 0.14 -7.37
C PHE A 64 -5.24 -0.60 -6.04
N ILE A 65 -5.09 -1.92 -6.10
CA ILE A 65 -5.17 -2.78 -4.93
C ILE A 65 -3.93 -3.66 -4.90
N ALA A 66 -2.99 -3.32 -4.04
CA ALA A 66 -1.82 -4.14 -3.77
C ALA A 66 -2.20 -5.27 -2.81
N HIS A 67 -1.89 -6.50 -3.18
CA HIS A 67 -2.06 -7.68 -2.35
C HIS A 67 -0.71 -8.27 -1.96
N LYS A 68 -0.67 -8.79 -0.74
CA LYS A 68 0.39 -9.69 -0.29
C LYS A 68 -0.18 -10.80 0.57
N VAL A 69 0.28 -12.02 0.34
CA VAL A 69 -0.21 -13.23 0.98
C VAL A 69 0.44 -13.42 2.34
N TYR A 70 -0.37 -13.71 3.34
CA TYR A 70 0.04 -14.07 4.69
C TYR A 70 -0.73 -15.33 5.10
N GLY A 71 -0.16 -16.49 4.75
CA GLY A 71 -0.78 -17.81 4.99
C GLY A 71 -2.10 -17.97 4.21
N GLU A 72 -3.21 -18.06 4.94
CA GLU A 72 -4.56 -18.18 4.37
C GLU A 72 -5.26 -16.83 4.13
N HIS A 73 -4.61 -15.73 4.53
CA HIS A 73 -5.11 -14.38 4.34
C HIS A 73 -4.29 -13.62 3.32
N ILE A 74 -4.85 -12.50 2.86
CA ILE A 74 -4.11 -11.46 2.17
C ILE A 74 -4.26 -10.16 2.92
N VAL A 75 -3.24 -9.31 2.92
CA VAL A 75 -3.42 -7.89 3.18
C VAL A 75 -3.75 -7.23 1.84
N ARG A 76 -4.86 -6.50 1.79
CA ARG A 76 -5.25 -5.67 0.65
C ARG A 76 -5.05 -4.21 0.99
N ALA A 77 -4.09 -3.56 0.35
CA ALA A 77 -3.84 -2.14 0.46
C ALA A 77 -4.43 -1.43 -0.76
N VAL A 78 -5.49 -0.65 -0.55
CA VAL A 78 -6.16 0.11 -1.62
C VAL A 78 -5.59 1.52 -1.66
N TYR A 79 -5.11 1.93 -2.81
CA TYR A 79 -4.51 3.26 -3.00
C TYR A 79 -4.93 3.87 -4.34
N GLU A 80 -4.78 5.18 -4.43
CA GLU A 80 -4.91 5.97 -5.66
C GLU A 80 -3.76 6.96 -5.74
N TYR A 81 -3.67 7.74 -6.81
CA TYR A 81 -2.65 8.77 -6.96
C TYR A 81 -3.28 10.16 -6.83
N GLU A 82 -2.72 10.99 -5.94
CA GLU A 82 -2.97 12.43 -5.89
C GLU A 82 -1.67 13.15 -6.28
N ASN A 83 -1.63 13.86 -7.41
CA ASN A 83 -0.45 14.57 -7.91
C ASN A 83 0.83 13.69 -7.93
N GLU A 84 0.75 12.51 -8.56
CA GLU A 84 1.82 11.50 -8.61
C GLU A 84 2.24 10.87 -7.26
N ILE A 85 1.60 11.24 -6.15
CA ILE A 85 1.85 10.63 -4.84
C ILE A 85 0.84 9.51 -4.63
N PRO A 86 1.27 8.26 -4.42
CA PRO A 86 0.40 7.20 -3.94
C PRO A 86 -0.22 7.57 -2.58
N VAL A 87 -1.55 7.52 -2.52
CA VAL A 87 -2.35 7.78 -1.33
C VAL A 87 -3.04 6.49 -0.91
N LEU A 88 -2.63 5.92 0.22
CA LEU A 88 -3.27 4.75 0.80
C LEU A 88 -4.61 5.14 1.41
N ILE A 89 -5.68 4.64 0.80
CA ILE A 89 -7.07 4.92 1.18
C ILE A 89 -7.51 4.03 2.34
N THR A 90 -7.25 2.72 2.26
CA THR A 90 -7.69 1.77 3.29
C THR A 90 -6.96 0.42 3.18
N VAL A 91 -7.05 -0.37 4.25
CA VAL A 91 -6.47 -1.72 4.33
C VAL A 91 -7.51 -2.73 4.83
N TYR A 92 -7.50 -3.92 4.23
CA TYR A 92 -8.32 -5.07 4.65
C TYR A 92 -7.46 -6.33 4.82
N PHE A 93 -7.90 -7.25 5.68
CA PHE A 93 -7.23 -8.54 5.91
C PHE A 93 -8.16 -9.76 5.67
N PRO A 94 -8.68 -9.96 4.43
CA PRO A 94 -9.58 -11.07 4.14
C PRO A 94 -8.83 -12.40 3.86
N TYR A 95 -9.58 -13.50 3.80
CA TYR A 95 -9.07 -14.78 3.28
C TYR A 95 -8.66 -14.67 1.81
N LYS A 96 -7.56 -15.33 1.43
CA LYS A 96 -6.97 -15.27 0.08
C LYS A 96 -7.91 -15.82 -0.99
N ASN A 97 -8.67 -16.87 -0.70
CA ASN A 97 -9.57 -17.56 -1.63
C ASN A 97 -10.68 -16.67 -2.22
N LYS A 98 -10.97 -15.52 -1.60
CA LYS A 98 -11.98 -14.58 -2.08
C LYS A 98 -11.45 -13.62 -3.14
N TYR A 99 -10.17 -13.27 -3.09
CA TYR A 99 -9.68 -12.06 -3.75
C TYR A 99 -8.32 -12.18 -4.42
N PHE A 100 -7.47 -13.12 -3.99
CA PHE A 100 -6.15 -13.32 -4.57
C PHE A 100 -6.28 -14.00 -5.94
N LYS A 101 -5.60 -13.49 -6.97
CA LYS A 101 -5.68 -13.98 -8.35
C LYS A 101 -4.56 -14.96 -8.73
N GLY A 102 -3.70 -15.31 -7.78
CA GLY A 102 -2.61 -16.26 -7.98
C GLY A 102 -1.23 -15.59 -8.05
N GLY A 103 -1.16 -14.26 -7.93
CA GLY A 103 0.10 -13.52 -7.99
C GLY A 103 0.55 -13.21 -9.42
N GLY A 104 1.55 -12.33 -9.56
CA GLY A 104 2.23 -12.07 -10.83
C GLY A 104 1.52 -11.06 -11.76
N VAL A 105 0.31 -10.62 -11.43
CA VAL A 105 -0.38 -9.52 -12.12
C VAL A 105 0.02 -8.21 -11.47
N TYR A 106 0.46 -7.23 -12.26
CA TYR A 106 0.90 -5.93 -11.77
C TYR A 106 0.33 -4.80 -12.62
N GLU A 107 -0.92 -4.44 -12.35
CA GLU A 107 -1.61 -3.31 -13.00
C GLU A 107 -0.99 -1.95 -12.63
N ASP A 108 -0.26 -1.89 -11.52
CA ASP A 108 0.58 -0.76 -11.16
C ASP A 108 1.85 -1.19 -10.43
N LYS A 109 2.89 -0.35 -10.52
CA LYS A 109 4.14 -0.48 -9.78
C LYS A 109 4.60 0.91 -9.32
N ILE A 110 4.44 1.21 -8.02
CA ILE A 110 4.83 2.49 -7.42
C ILE A 110 6.30 2.84 -7.72
N LEU A 111 7.20 1.84 -7.68
CA LEU A 111 8.62 2.05 -8.00
C LEU A 111 8.88 2.42 -9.46
N ALA A 112 8.01 2.08 -10.40
CA ALA A 112 8.19 2.45 -11.81
C ALA A 112 7.85 3.93 -12.07
N ARG A 113 7.08 4.56 -11.17
CA ARG A 113 6.62 5.95 -11.27
C ARG A 113 7.44 6.95 -10.44
N SER A 114 8.39 6.46 -9.65
CA SER A 114 9.24 7.26 -8.74
C SER A 114 10.67 7.43 -9.21
#